data_AF-A0A7C5UAK7-F1
#
_entry.id   AF-A0A7C5UAK7-F1
#
_cell.length_a   1.000
_cell.length_b   1.000
_cell.length_c   1.000
_cell.angle_alpha   90.00
_cell.angle_beta   90.00
_cell.angle_gamma   90.00
#
_symmetry.space_group_name_H-M   'P 1'
#
loop_
_entity.id
_entity.type
_entity.pdbx_description
1 polymer ?
#
loop_
_entity_poly.entity_id
_entity_poly.type
_entity_poly.pdbx_seq_one_letter_code
_entity_poly.pdbx_strand_id
1 'polypeptide(L)'
;MPGEFAGRKLKQRRKKFRWSSQSYKRRALQLWKKDPLEGAPMARGIVIEKRAVEQRKPSSGLTKCVRVQLIKNNVQVTAHVPGVGAIDKISEHDEVLIEKVGGGQGGSKGSMVGIKY
;
A
#
# COMPACT_ATOMS: atom_id res chain seq x y z
N MET A 1 2.88 -31.28 -27.11
CA MET A 1 3.07 -31.00 -28.53
C MET A 1 1.79 -30.42 -29.10
N PRO A 2 1.88 -29.41 -29.96
CA PRO A 2 0.74 -28.98 -30.77
C PRO A 2 0.34 -30.12 -31.72
N GLY A 3 -0.96 -30.28 -31.93
CA GLY A 3 -1.57 -31.27 -32.82
C GLY A 3 -3.03 -30.88 -33.03
N GLU A 4 -3.62 -31.27 -34.14
CA GLU A 4 -4.93 -30.80 -34.61
C GLU A 4 -6.05 -30.97 -33.56
N PHE A 5 -6.03 -32.09 -32.81
CA PHE A 5 -7.00 -32.38 -31.75
C PHE A 5 -6.48 -32.15 -30.31
N ALA A 6 -5.35 -31.44 -30.14
CA ALA A 6 -4.69 -31.27 -28.83
C ALA A 6 -5.17 -30.05 -28.00
N GLY A 7 -6.23 -29.35 -28.44
CA GLY A 7 -6.67 -28.07 -27.87
C GLY A 7 -6.97 -28.12 -26.35
N ARG A 8 -7.63 -29.19 -25.87
CA ARG A 8 -7.94 -29.37 -24.43
C ARG A 8 -6.65 -29.40 -23.58
N LYS A 9 -5.65 -30.16 -24.02
CA LYS A 9 -4.35 -30.30 -23.33
C LYS A 9 -3.60 -28.97 -23.31
N LEU A 10 -3.59 -28.23 -24.42
CA LEU A 10 -2.98 -26.90 -24.51
C LEU A 10 -3.66 -25.89 -23.57
N LYS A 11 -5.00 -25.89 -23.51
CA LYS A 11 -5.76 -25.02 -22.60
C LYS A 11 -5.49 -25.35 -21.12
N GLN A 12 -5.45 -26.62 -20.75
CA GLN A 12 -5.11 -27.04 -19.39
C GLN A 12 -3.67 -26.66 -19.02
N ARG A 13 -2.71 -26.88 -19.93
CA ARG A 13 -1.31 -26.47 -19.77
C ARG A 13 -1.21 -24.97 -19.54
N ARG A 14 -1.87 -24.15 -20.37
CA ARG A 14 -1.88 -22.69 -20.21
C ARG A 14 -2.53 -22.25 -18.91
N LYS A 15 -3.62 -22.90 -18.48
CA LYS A 15 -4.24 -22.65 -17.16
C LYS A 15 -3.26 -22.93 -16.02
N LYS A 16 -2.51 -24.04 -16.06
CA LYS A 16 -1.50 -24.39 -15.06
C LYS A 16 -0.38 -23.33 -14.99
N PHE A 17 0.21 -22.97 -16.13
CA PHE A 17 1.26 -21.94 -16.17
C PHE A 17 0.74 -20.51 -15.93
N ARG A 18 -0.56 -20.24 -16.07
CA ARG A 18 -1.10 -18.93 -15.71
C ARG A 18 -0.98 -18.64 -14.21
N TRP A 19 -0.99 -19.67 -13.37
CA TRP A 19 -0.86 -19.53 -11.91
C TRP A 19 0.54 -19.14 -11.43
N SER A 20 1.60 -19.32 -12.23
CA SER A 20 2.93 -18.82 -11.88
C SER A 20 3.06 -17.30 -12.05
N SER A 21 2.12 -16.64 -12.73
CA SER A 21 2.06 -15.18 -12.79
C SER A 21 1.59 -14.57 -11.47
N GLN A 22 2.42 -13.71 -10.88
CA GLN A 22 2.13 -13.06 -9.59
C GLN A 22 0.90 -12.15 -9.66
N SER A 23 0.72 -11.39 -10.75
CA SER A 23 -0.44 -10.51 -10.95
C SER A 23 -1.73 -11.31 -11.05
N TYR A 24 -1.72 -12.42 -11.80
CA TYR A 24 -2.86 -13.32 -11.89
C TYR A 24 -3.21 -13.93 -10.53
N LYS A 25 -2.20 -14.42 -9.79
CA LYS A 25 -2.40 -15.00 -8.45
C LYS A 25 -2.98 -13.98 -7.46
N ARG A 26 -2.44 -12.76 -7.42
CA ARG A 26 -2.93 -11.66 -6.55
C ARG A 26 -4.40 -11.32 -6.83
N ARG A 27 -4.76 -11.23 -8.12
CA ARG A 27 -6.13 -10.93 -8.55
C ARG A 27 -7.09 -12.09 -8.26
N ALA A 28 -6.72 -13.31 -8.64
CA ALA A 28 -7.57 -14.50 -8.50
C ALA A 28 -7.85 -14.84 -7.02
N LEU A 29 -6.86 -14.67 -6.14
CA LEU A 29 -7.02 -14.89 -4.70
C LEU A 29 -7.56 -13.68 -3.93
N GLN A 30 -7.91 -12.59 -4.63
CA GLN A 30 -8.42 -11.35 -4.01
C GLN A 30 -7.55 -10.82 -2.86
N LEU A 31 -6.22 -10.90 -3.01
CA LEU A 31 -5.28 -10.51 -1.95
C LEU A 31 -5.35 -9.01 -1.59
N TRP A 32 -6.03 -8.21 -2.41
CA TRP A 32 -6.32 -6.80 -2.15
C TRP A 32 -7.15 -6.59 -0.88
N LYS A 33 -7.92 -7.59 -0.42
CA LYS A 33 -8.69 -7.53 0.83
C LYS A 33 -7.82 -7.35 2.09
N LYS A 34 -6.52 -7.63 2.00
CA LYS A 34 -5.56 -7.40 3.09
C LYS A 34 -5.10 -5.94 3.20
N ASP A 35 -5.49 -5.08 2.26
CA ASP A 35 -5.16 -3.66 2.30
C ASP A 35 -6.03 -2.97 3.36
N PRO A 36 -5.44 -2.19 4.29
CA PRO A 36 -6.18 -1.33 5.22
C PRO A 36 -7.19 -0.40 4.53
N LEU A 37 -6.95 -0.02 3.27
CA LEU A 37 -7.89 0.80 2.52
C LEU A 37 -9.00 0.00 1.82
N GLU A 38 -9.03 -1.33 1.93
CA GLU A 38 -10.06 -2.18 1.32
C GLU A 38 -10.25 -1.94 -0.19
N GLY A 39 -9.16 -1.58 -0.88
CA GLY A 39 -9.17 -1.26 -2.31
C GLY A 39 -9.64 0.15 -2.68
N ALA A 40 -10.04 0.97 -1.71
CA ALA A 40 -10.37 2.38 -1.95
C ALA A 40 -9.11 3.21 -2.25
N PRO A 41 -9.22 4.27 -3.08
CA PRO A 41 -8.10 5.18 -3.35
C PRO A 41 -7.74 6.05 -2.14
N MET A 42 -8.74 6.40 -1.33
CA MET A 42 -8.59 7.28 -0.17
C MET A 42 -9.35 6.73 1.05
N ALA A 43 -9.01 7.21 2.25
CA ALA A 43 -9.82 7.02 3.45
C ALA A 43 -9.71 8.21 4.41
N ARG A 44 -10.77 8.42 5.19
CA ARG A 44 -10.78 9.33 6.33
C ARG A 44 -10.23 8.62 7.57
N GLY A 45 -9.50 9.35 8.39
CA GLY A 45 -8.95 8.85 9.63
C GLY A 45 -8.70 9.95 10.65
N ILE A 46 -8.50 9.53 11.90
CA ILE A 46 -8.25 10.41 13.05
C ILE A 46 -6.79 10.28 13.45
N VAL A 47 -6.11 11.40 13.63
CA VAL A 47 -4.70 11.43 14.06
C VAL A 47 -4.60 10.98 15.52
N ILE A 48 -3.73 10.01 15.80
CA ILE A 48 -3.41 9.54 17.15
C ILE A 48 -2.20 10.28 17.69
N GLU A 49 -1.06 10.17 16.98
CA GLU A 49 0.23 10.66 17.45
C GLU A 49 1.08 11.19 16.29
N LYS A 50 1.93 12.17 16.57
CA LYS A 50 2.99 12.61 15.65
C LYS A 50 4.17 11.65 15.75
N ARG A 51 4.72 11.23 14.61
CA ARG A 51 5.84 10.28 14.55
C ARG A 51 6.93 10.75 13.60
N ALA A 52 8.18 10.51 13.95
CA ALA A 52 9.30 10.67 13.03
C ALA A 52 9.89 9.29 12.70
N VAL A 53 10.09 9.00 11.41
CA VAL A 53 10.69 7.74 10.95
C VAL A 53 12.02 8.04 10.29
N GLU A 54 13.05 7.31 10.69
CA GLU A 54 14.38 7.44 10.11
C GLU A 54 14.41 6.96 8.65
N GLN A 55 15.11 7.70 7.79
CA GLN A 55 15.28 7.31 6.41
C GLN A 55 16.24 6.13 6.26
N ARG A 56 16.05 5.34 5.19
CA ARG A 56 17.01 4.30 4.82
C ARG A 56 18.36 4.95 4.48
N LYS A 57 19.46 4.36 4.95
CA LYS A 57 20.81 4.67 4.44
C LYS A 57 20.82 4.52 2.90
N PRO A 58 21.45 5.42 2.12
CA PRO A 58 22.55 6.34 2.47
C PRO A 58 22.12 7.74 2.96
N SER A 59 20.84 8.10 2.87
CA SER A 59 20.34 9.38 3.35
C SER A 59 20.26 9.43 4.89
N SER A 60 20.58 10.57 5.48
CA SER A 60 20.39 10.89 6.89
C SER A 60 19.28 11.93 7.03
N GLY A 61 18.18 11.58 7.70
CA GLY A 61 17.05 12.47 7.86
C GLY A 61 15.86 11.79 8.52
N LEU A 62 15.01 12.61 9.15
CA LEU A 62 13.76 12.18 9.76
C LEU A 62 12.60 12.51 8.84
N THR A 63 11.85 11.48 8.46
CA THR A 63 10.60 11.62 7.71
C THR A 63 9.49 11.95 8.69
N LYS A 64 8.91 13.14 8.57
CA LYS A 64 7.75 13.59 9.35
C LYS A 64 6.52 12.77 8.95
N CYS A 65 5.91 12.12 9.94
CA CYS A 65 4.78 11.22 9.77
C CYS A 65 3.73 11.44 10.87
N VAL A 66 2.54 10.91 10.65
CA VAL A 66 1.49 10.82 11.65
C VAL A 66 0.96 9.40 11.71
N ARG A 67 0.62 8.95 12.92
CA ARG A 67 -0.17 7.74 13.11
C ARG A 67 -1.63 8.10 13.00
N VAL A 68 -2.36 7.40 12.14
CA VAL A 68 -3.77 7.68 11.88
C VAL A 68 -4.58 6.40 12.04
N GLN A 69 -5.71 6.50 12.73
CA GLN A 69 -6.71 5.45 12.80
C GLN A 69 -7.77 5.65 11.73
N LEU A 70 -7.96 4.67 10.86
CA LEU A 70 -8.99 4.72 9.84
C LEU A 70 -10.38 4.59 10.49
N ILE A 71 -11.30 5.49 10.17
CA ILE A 71 -12.67 5.48 10.73
C ILE A 71 -13.44 4.21 10.31
N LYS A 72 -13.20 3.73 9.08
CA LYS A 72 -13.96 2.62 8.50
C LYS A 72 -13.70 1.25 9.15
N ASN A 73 -12.47 0.99 9.60
CA ASN A 73 -12.06 -0.34 10.08
C ASN A 73 -11.18 -0.31 11.33
N ASN A 74 -10.98 0.88 11.93
CA ASN A 74 -10.16 1.09 13.12
C ASN A 74 -8.70 0.60 13.01
N VAL A 75 -8.22 0.34 11.80
CA VAL A 75 -6.83 -0.04 11.57
C VAL A 75 -5.96 1.20 11.66
N GLN A 76 -4.88 1.10 12.43
CA GLN A 76 -3.89 2.16 12.56
C GLN A 76 -2.84 2.06 11.46
N VAL A 77 -2.64 3.14 10.74
CA VAL A 77 -1.67 3.27 9.65
C VAL A 77 -0.71 4.43 9.91
N THR A 78 0.47 4.38 9.32
CA THR A 78 1.44 5.49 9.35
C THR A 78 1.36 6.22 8.02
N ALA A 79 1.07 7.52 8.07
CA ALA A 79 1.00 8.38 6.89
C ALA A 79 2.13 9.41 6.89
N HIS A 80 2.73 9.68 5.73
CA HIS A 80 3.70 10.74 5.53
C HIS A 80 2.99 12.10 5.44
N VAL A 81 3.57 13.13 6.07
CA VAL A 81 3.11 14.51 5.91
C VAL A 81 4.04 15.22 4.93
N PRO A 82 3.58 15.51 3.69
CA PRO A 82 4.40 16.22 2.71
C PRO A 82 4.49 17.73 3.02
N GLY A 83 5.59 18.35 2.60
CA GLY A 83 5.81 19.79 2.74
C GLY A 83 6.57 20.21 4.00
N VAL A 84 7.24 21.36 3.92
CA VAL A 84 8.00 21.94 5.04
C VAL A 84 7.02 22.59 6.03
N GLY A 85 7.17 22.29 7.32
CA GLY A 85 6.32 22.85 8.39
C GLY A 85 4.87 22.32 8.45
N ALA A 86 4.48 21.39 7.56
CA ALA A 86 3.11 20.88 7.54
C ALA A 86 2.72 20.10 8.81
N ILE A 87 3.68 19.47 9.49
CA ILE A 87 3.46 18.76 10.76
C ILE A 87 3.00 19.67 11.90
N ASP A 88 3.30 20.96 11.81
CA ASP A 88 2.98 21.94 12.85
C ASP A 88 1.49 22.34 12.77
N LYS A 89 0.87 22.15 11.60
CA LYS A 89 -0.55 22.45 11.36
C LYS A 89 -1.50 21.32 11.76
N ILE A 90 -0.98 20.12 11.99
CA ILE A 90 -1.77 18.94 12.33
C ILE A 90 -1.74 18.75 13.84
N SER A 91 -2.90 18.57 14.47
CA SER A 91 -3.03 18.27 15.89
C SER A 91 -3.46 16.82 16.12
N GLU A 92 -3.30 16.35 17.35
CA GLU A 92 -3.88 15.07 17.77
C GLU A 92 -5.41 15.15 17.72
N HIS A 93 -6.07 14.06 17.37
CA HIS A 93 -7.52 13.94 17.18
C HIS A 93 -8.11 14.70 15.98
N ASP A 94 -7.28 15.35 15.14
CA ASP A 94 -7.75 15.93 13.90
C ASP A 94 -8.20 14.86 12.92
N GLU A 95 -9.22 15.21 12.13
CA GLU A 95 -9.66 14.40 11.00
C GLU A 95 -8.84 14.71 9.75
N VAL A 96 -8.29 13.67 9.14
CA VAL A 96 -7.45 13.76 7.95
C VAL A 96 -7.92 12.82 6.85
N LEU A 97 -7.70 13.24 5.61
CA LEU A 97 -7.85 12.41 4.42
C LEU A 97 -6.49 11.80 4.05
N ILE A 98 -6.47 10.49 3.87
CA ILE A 98 -5.25 9.72 3.58
C ILE A 98 -5.35 9.13 2.18
N GLU A 99 -4.25 9.20 1.45
CA GLU A 99 -4.05 8.52 0.16
C GLU A 99 -2.84 7.58 0.22
N LYS A 100 -2.52 6.92 -0.88
CA LYS A 100 -1.26 6.15 -0.99
C LYS A 100 -0.15 7.05 -1.55
N VAL A 101 1.07 6.89 -1.05
CA VAL A 101 2.26 7.62 -1.53
C VAL A 101 2.60 7.31 -3.01
N GLY A 102 2.10 6.18 -3.54
CA GLY A 102 2.34 5.77 -4.93
C GLY A 102 3.72 5.15 -5.18
N GLY A 103 4.28 4.47 -4.18
CA GLY A 103 5.53 3.71 -4.34
C GLY A 103 5.40 2.44 -5.18
N GLY A 104 6.54 1.82 -5.51
CA GLY A 104 6.59 0.61 -6.33
C GLY A 104 5.73 -0.52 -5.77
N GLN A 105 4.88 -1.12 -6.60
CA GLN A 105 3.91 -2.16 -6.23
C GLN A 105 3.00 -1.81 -5.02
N GLY A 106 2.71 -0.51 -4.79
CA GLY A 106 1.94 -0.06 -3.63
C GLY A 106 2.73 -0.10 -2.31
N GLY A 107 4.05 -0.13 -2.40
CA GLY A 107 4.97 -0.01 -1.28
C GLY A 107 5.32 1.44 -0.95
N SER A 108 6.38 1.61 -0.16
CA SER A 108 6.92 2.93 0.17
C SER A 108 7.66 3.56 -1.01
N LYS A 109 7.86 4.87 -0.95
CA LYS A 109 8.52 5.65 -2.01
C LYS A 109 9.86 6.19 -1.53
N GLY A 110 10.90 6.02 -2.35
CA GLY A 110 12.23 6.57 -2.07
C GLY A 110 12.88 6.01 -0.80
N SER A 111 13.46 6.89 0.01
CA SER A 111 14.15 6.53 1.27
C SER A 111 13.20 6.31 2.46
N MET A 112 11.90 6.55 2.29
CA MET A 112 10.88 6.30 3.31
C MET A 112 10.69 4.80 3.52
N VAL A 113 10.95 4.31 4.73
CA VAL A 113 10.85 2.89 5.06
C VAL A 113 9.54 2.61 5.78
N GLY A 114 8.77 1.65 5.29
CA GLY A 114 7.54 1.18 5.97
C GLY A 114 6.34 2.13 5.89
N ILE A 115 6.48 3.29 5.25
CA ILE A 115 5.39 4.28 5.08
C ILE A 115 4.78 4.09 3.69
N LYS A 116 3.50 3.74 3.63
CA LYS A 116 2.77 3.46 2.38
C LYS A 116 1.70 4.51 2.05
N TYR A 117 1.37 5.32 3.04
CA TYR A 117 0.32 6.33 3.01
C TYR A 117 0.94 7.71 3.18
#